data_AF-A0A6J6URY5-F1
#
_entry.id   AF-A0A6J6URY5-F1
#
_cell.length_a   1.000
_cell.length_b   1.000
_cell.length_c   1.000
_cell.angle_alpha   90.00
_cell.angle_beta   90.00
_cell.angle_gamma   90.00
#
_symmetry.space_group_name_H-M   'P 1'
#
loop_
_entity.id
_entity.type
_entity.pdbx_description
1 polymer ?
#
loop_
_entity_poly.entity_id
_entity_poly.type
_entity_poly.pdbx_seq_one_letter_code
_entity_poly.pdbx_strand_id
1 'polypeptide(L)'
;MAIHNVSSPILGTVFKISVQPGDTVRANREILILESMKMEHPVEAGVEGTITAVLVAEGDTIAAGQVLVHITPGVIADVTATEASATAETGERADLARYRERRHLTTDNARPEAVARRAAKGQRTARANIADLVDDGSFMEYGSFAIAAQRQRRTLDDLIRNTPGDGLVGGLATVNGTLFNEDASRVAVASYDYTVLAGTQGFLNHRKKDRLFDVAERLRLPVILFAEGGGGRPGDTDSPGVAGLDCLAFAYFAELSGLVPLVGITSGYCFAGNAALLGCCDVIIATENSNIGMAGPAMIEGGGLGLVKPTDIGDIEVQTANGVVDIRVADEEAAVAAAKQYLSYFQGPLSTWSRHPDDAMRALIPEQRTRVYDVRTVIDALADIGTALELRPTFGIGILTVLMRIEGRVIGVIANNPAHLGGAIDSDSADKASRFVGLCDAYDIPIVSLCDTPGFMVGPEAEQTAQVRHFGRMFVTAASVTVPWITVVLRKGYGLGAQAMAGGSFHANTMSIAWPTGEFGGMGLEGAVRLGYRKELEAITDEKERAELEAKLIASAYERGNALNMASHVEIDDVIDPAETRERILSVISRTTSWRQRTGKKRPMVDTW
;
A
#
# COMPACT_ATOMS: atom_id res chain seq x y z
N MET A 1 29.61 45.53 53.03
CA MET A 1 29.31 45.14 51.64
C MET A 1 28.49 43.86 51.69
N ALA A 2 27.45 43.72 50.87
CA ALA A 2 26.60 42.51 50.87
C ALA A 2 27.39 41.34 50.27
N ILE A 3 27.45 40.20 50.96
CA ILE A 3 28.08 38.97 50.44
C ILE A 3 27.05 38.21 49.61
N HIS A 4 27.43 37.81 48.40
CA HIS A 4 26.67 36.90 47.55
C HIS A 4 27.13 35.46 47.78
N ASN A 5 26.19 34.57 48.07
CA ASN A 5 26.46 33.16 48.32
C ASN A 5 26.13 32.35 47.07
N VAL A 6 27.14 31.70 46.51
CA VAL A 6 26.94 30.72 45.45
C VAL A 6 26.70 29.37 46.11
N SER A 7 25.48 28.86 46.00
CA SER A 7 25.06 27.57 46.56
C SER A 7 25.01 26.49 45.48
N SER A 8 25.22 25.25 45.92
CA SER A 8 25.06 24.09 45.05
C SER A 8 23.62 23.98 44.56
N PRO A 9 23.37 23.88 43.25
CA PRO A 9 22.02 23.61 42.74
C PRO A 9 21.58 22.16 43.00
N ILE A 10 22.52 21.26 43.30
CA ILE A 10 22.29 19.80 43.34
C ILE A 10 23.06 19.12 44.48
N LEU A 11 22.70 17.87 44.79
CA LEU A 11 23.54 16.96 45.57
C LEU A 11 24.64 16.41 44.65
N GLY A 12 25.90 16.43 45.07
CA GLY A 12 27.02 15.90 44.29
C GLY A 12 28.34 15.93 45.05
N THR A 13 29.43 15.60 44.37
CA THR A 13 30.79 15.71 44.88
C THR A 13 31.50 16.85 44.17
N VAL A 14 32.29 17.66 44.87
CA VAL A 14 33.11 18.69 44.23
C VAL A 14 34.20 18.01 43.42
N PHE A 15 34.13 18.11 42.10
CA PHE A 15 35.08 17.46 41.19
C PHE A 15 36.34 18.30 40.99
N LYS A 16 36.16 19.61 40.78
CA LYS A 16 37.25 20.54 40.52
C LYS A 16 36.90 21.94 40.98
N ILE A 17 37.83 22.66 41.59
CA ILE A 17 37.68 24.08 41.95
C ILE A 17 38.59 24.92 41.04
N SER A 18 38.01 25.91 40.36
CA SER A 18 38.68 26.72 39.33
C SER A 18 39.07 28.13 39.83
N VAL A 19 38.82 28.45 41.10
CA VAL A 19 39.07 29.77 41.72
C VAL A 19 39.59 29.65 43.15
N GLN A 20 40.22 30.72 43.65
CA GLN A 20 40.71 30.86 45.03
C GLN A 20 40.28 32.21 45.65
N PRO A 21 40.27 32.34 46.99
CA PRO A 21 40.02 33.62 47.65
C PRO A 21 40.99 34.72 47.16
N GLY A 22 40.44 35.87 46.79
CA GLY A 22 41.17 36.99 46.19
C GLY A 22 40.99 37.12 44.68
N ASP A 23 40.53 36.06 43.98
CA ASP A 23 40.29 36.11 42.54
C ASP A 23 39.10 37.01 42.19
N THR A 24 39.20 37.76 41.09
CA THR A 24 38.08 38.52 40.51
C THR A 24 37.38 37.69 39.44
N VAL A 25 36.06 37.52 39.54
CA VAL A 25 35.25 36.71 38.62
C VAL A 25 34.12 37.52 38.00
N ARG A 26 33.73 37.17 36.77
CA ARG A 26 32.50 37.68 36.11
C ARG A 26 31.32 36.75 36.43
N ALA A 27 30.10 37.26 36.33
CA ALA A 27 28.88 36.54 36.68
C ALA A 27 28.76 35.14 36.02
N ASN A 28 29.11 35.00 34.75
CA ASN A 28 28.97 33.72 34.01
C ASN A 28 30.26 32.88 34.01
N ARG A 29 31.25 33.21 34.87
CA ARG A 29 32.48 32.42 34.95
C ARG A 29 32.21 31.18 35.78
N GLU A 30 32.57 30.02 35.24
CA GLU A 30 32.67 28.77 36.00
C GLU A 30 33.68 28.93 37.14
N ILE A 31 33.24 28.65 38.36
CA ILE A 31 34.07 28.75 39.57
C ILE A 31 34.47 27.37 40.12
N LEU A 32 33.64 26.35 39.92
CA LEU A 32 33.93 24.96 40.26
C LEU A 32 33.01 24.01 39.47
N ILE A 33 33.32 22.73 39.47
CA ILE A 33 32.56 21.66 38.83
C ILE A 33 32.10 20.66 39.90
N LEU A 34 30.83 20.29 39.85
CA LEU A 34 30.25 19.23 40.68
C LEU A 34 30.04 17.96 39.85
N GLU A 35 30.43 16.82 40.37
CA GLU A 35 30.07 15.52 39.82
C GLU A 35 28.82 14.99 40.52
N SER A 36 27.76 14.71 39.77
CA SER A 36 26.58 14.02 40.28
C SER A 36 26.08 13.02 39.25
N MET A 37 25.85 11.77 39.66
CA MET A 37 25.35 10.70 38.79
C MET A 37 26.13 10.55 37.46
N LYS A 38 27.47 10.64 37.50
CA LYS A 38 28.39 10.59 36.33
C LYS A 38 28.30 11.77 35.36
N MET A 39 27.67 12.86 35.79
CA MET A 39 27.57 14.11 35.04
C MET A 39 28.35 15.21 35.77
N GLU A 40 29.11 15.98 35.01
CA GLU A 40 29.77 17.19 35.49
C GLU A 40 28.81 18.39 35.34
N HIS A 41 28.64 19.13 36.43
CA HIS A 41 27.77 20.29 36.53
C HIS A 41 28.63 21.50 36.90
N PRO A 42 28.94 22.38 35.93
CA PRO A 42 29.64 23.62 36.24
C PRO A 42 28.78 24.51 37.12
N VAL A 43 29.38 25.08 38.16
CA VAL A 43 28.77 26.09 39.01
C VAL A 43 29.37 27.44 38.62
N GLU A 44 28.51 28.36 38.24
CA GLU A 44 28.88 29.72 37.82
C GLU A 44 28.83 30.71 38.99
N ALA A 45 29.59 31.80 38.89
CA ALA A 45 29.68 32.82 39.94
C ALA A 45 28.35 33.53 40.23
N GLY A 46 27.45 33.66 39.25
CA GLY A 46 26.15 34.34 39.36
C GLY A 46 26.22 35.88 39.46
N VAL A 47 27.32 36.44 39.97
CA VAL A 47 27.61 37.87 40.07
C VAL A 47 29.05 38.18 39.73
N GLU A 48 29.32 39.41 39.28
CA GLU A 48 30.69 39.93 39.18
C GLU A 48 31.20 40.38 40.55
N GLY A 49 32.46 40.11 40.87
CA GLY A 49 33.05 40.49 42.14
C GLY A 49 34.31 39.73 42.50
N THR A 50 34.73 39.82 43.76
CA THR A 50 35.92 39.13 44.28
C THR A 50 35.51 37.94 45.13
N ILE A 51 36.10 36.77 44.86
CA ILE A 51 35.96 35.57 45.69
C ILE A 51 36.54 35.87 47.07
N THR A 52 35.71 35.80 48.11
CA THR A 52 36.13 36.07 49.49
C THR A 52 36.40 34.81 50.29
N ALA A 53 35.71 33.71 49.99
CA ALA A 53 35.96 32.41 50.59
C ALA A 53 35.47 31.29 49.66
N VAL A 54 36.24 30.21 49.58
CA VAL A 54 35.80 28.92 49.03
C VAL A 54 35.59 28.00 50.24
N LEU A 55 34.37 27.49 50.42
CA LEU A 55 33.93 26.79 51.64
C LEU A 55 33.97 25.26 51.53
N VAL A 56 34.43 24.76 50.39
CA VAL A 56 34.47 23.33 50.04
C VAL A 56 35.82 22.98 49.44
N ALA A 57 36.22 21.71 49.53
CA ALA A 57 37.40 21.15 48.91
C ALA A 57 37.04 20.17 47.79
N GLU A 58 37.94 19.95 46.84
CA GLU A 58 37.80 18.87 45.85
C GLU A 58 37.68 17.53 46.57
N GLY A 59 36.70 16.72 46.17
CA GLY A 59 36.32 15.46 46.80
C GLY A 59 35.23 15.58 47.86
N ASP A 60 34.81 16.78 48.27
CA ASP A 60 33.74 16.95 49.25
C ASP A 60 32.37 16.59 48.68
N THR A 61 31.58 15.83 49.44
CA THR A 61 30.17 15.59 49.16
C THR A 61 29.33 16.76 49.67
N ILE A 62 28.54 17.36 48.79
CA ILE A 62 27.76 18.57 49.06
C ILE A 62 26.26 18.36 48.81
N ALA A 63 25.42 18.96 49.65
CA ALA A 63 23.96 18.93 49.49
C ALA A 63 23.44 20.05 48.59
N ALA A 64 22.27 19.84 47.97
CA ALA A 64 21.57 20.91 47.28
C ALA A 64 21.28 22.08 48.25
N GLY A 65 21.57 23.30 47.83
CA GLY A 65 21.45 24.53 48.63
C GLY A 65 22.64 24.83 49.52
N GLN A 66 23.60 23.91 49.70
CA GLN A 66 24.81 24.15 50.47
C GLN A 66 25.64 25.26 49.84
N VAL A 67 26.05 26.25 50.63
CA VAL A 67 26.88 27.36 50.15
C VAL A 67 28.30 26.84 49.86
N LEU A 68 28.78 27.13 48.65
CA LEU A 68 30.08 26.65 48.15
C LEU A 68 31.12 27.77 48.15
N VAL A 69 30.72 28.97 47.75
CA VAL A 69 31.63 30.12 47.59
C VAL A 69 30.94 31.42 48.01
N HIS A 70 31.69 32.30 48.67
CA HIS A 70 31.26 33.66 48.99
C HIS A 70 31.91 34.66 48.03
N ILE A 71 31.12 35.52 47.41
CA ILE A 71 31.58 36.56 46.48
C ILE A 71 31.17 37.92 47.05
N THR A 72 32.10 38.87 47.14
CA THR A 72 31.75 40.27 47.39
C THR A 72 31.53 40.96 46.04
N PRO A 73 30.31 41.39 45.70
CA PRO A 73 30.03 42.04 44.44
C PRO A 73 30.80 43.35 44.30
N GLY A 74 31.34 43.61 43.11
CA GLY A 74 32.10 44.82 42.82
C GLY A 74 32.38 44.98 41.33
N VAL A 75 32.44 46.24 40.88
CA VAL A 75 32.74 46.57 39.47
C VAL A 75 34.20 46.27 39.20
N ILE A 76 34.47 45.28 38.36
CA ILE A 76 35.81 44.97 37.87
C ILE A 76 36.10 45.94 36.72
N ALA A 77 37.16 46.75 36.83
CA ALA A 77 37.56 47.67 35.77
C ALA A 77 37.91 46.89 34.49
N ASP A 78 37.50 47.41 33.33
CA ASP A 78 37.70 46.79 32.01
C ASP A 78 39.20 46.60 31.73
N VAL A 79 39.70 45.42 32.09
CA VAL A 79 40.91 44.86 31.51
C VAL A 79 40.47 44.25 30.18
N THR A 80 40.96 44.87 29.10
CA THR A 80 40.85 44.43 27.71
C THR A 80 40.71 42.92 27.60
N ALA A 81 39.62 42.50 26.94
CA ALA A 81 39.31 41.13 26.59
C ALA A 81 40.54 40.33 26.14
N THR A 82 41.15 39.62 27.08
CA THR A 82 42.21 38.62 26.80
C THR A 82 41.99 37.33 27.59
N GLU A 83 40.74 37.07 27.95
CA GLU A 83 40.25 35.71 28.22
C GLU A 83 38.97 35.55 27.42
N ALA A 84 39.18 35.36 26.11
CA ALA A 84 38.18 34.70 25.30
C ALA A 84 37.75 33.44 26.05
N SER A 85 36.44 33.31 26.25
CA SER A 85 35.73 32.03 26.36
C SER A 85 36.63 30.92 25.86
N ALA A 86 36.99 29.98 26.75
CA ALA A 86 37.61 28.72 26.36
C ALA A 86 36.95 28.30 25.05
N THR A 87 37.77 28.30 24.01
CA THR A 87 37.38 28.15 22.63
C THR A 87 36.40 27.00 22.53
N ALA A 88 35.16 27.27 22.11
CA ALA A 88 34.37 26.24 21.47
C ALA A 88 35.25 25.76 20.31
N GLU A 89 35.88 24.59 20.46
CA GLU A 89 36.79 24.04 19.48
C GLU A 89 36.10 24.11 18.13
N THR A 90 36.65 24.91 17.21
CA THR A 90 36.14 25.07 15.85
C THR A 90 36.43 23.84 14.98
N GLY A 91 36.85 22.73 15.59
CA GLY A 91 37.05 21.42 14.96
C GLY A 91 35.79 20.57 15.04
N GLU A 92 35.55 19.74 14.01
CA GLU A 92 34.47 18.77 14.07
C GLU A 92 34.72 17.75 15.19
N ARG A 93 33.75 17.57 16.08
CA ARG A 93 33.81 16.55 17.13
C ARG A 93 34.02 15.17 16.50
N ALA A 94 34.91 14.37 17.09
CA ALA A 94 35.23 13.03 16.59
C ALA A 94 34.02 12.09 16.49
N ASP A 95 33.05 12.23 17.41
CA ASP A 95 31.81 11.45 17.37
C ASP A 95 30.88 11.85 16.21
N LEU A 96 30.80 13.15 15.90
CA LEU A 96 30.09 13.68 14.74
C LEU A 96 30.75 13.23 13.43
N ALA A 97 32.08 13.28 13.33
CA ALA A 97 32.82 12.76 12.18
C ALA A 97 32.54 11.27 11.95
N ARG A 98 32.61 10.45 13.02
CA ARG A 98 32.27 9.02 12.96
C ARG A 98 30.81 8.77 12.54
N TYR A 99 29.87 9.58 13.02
CA TYR A 99 28.47 9.52 12.60
C TYR A 99 28.32 9.82 11.10
N ARG A 100 28.94 10.91 10.61
CA ARG A 100 28.88 11.32 9.21
C ARG A 100 29.47 10.26 8.29
N GLU A 101 30.61 9.70 8.65
CA GLU A 101 31.22 8.59 7.92
C GLU A 101 30.31 7.37 7.87
N ARG A 102 29.79 6.92 9.03
CA ARG A 102 28.85 5.80 9.09
C ARG A 102 27.58 6.06 8.29
N ARG A 103 27.10 7.31 8.22
CA ARG A 103 25.92 7.69 7.44
C ARG A 103 26.24 7.62 5.96
N HIS A 104 27.38 8.17 5.53
CA HIS A 104 27.82 8.15 4.14
C HIS A 104 27.92 6.72 3.60
N LEU A 105 28.48 5.78 4.36
CA LEU A 105 28.61 4.36 3.98
C LEU A 105 27.27 3.65 3.69
N THR A 106 26.15 4.20 4.16
CA THR A 106 24.82 3.64 3.87
C THR A 106 24.26 4.09 2.51
N THR A 107 24.85 5.11 1.89
CA THR A 107 24.38 5.72 0.64
C THR A 107 24.90 5.00 -0.60
N ASP A 108 24.22 5.18 -1.73
CA ASP A 108 24.64 4.64 -3.02
C ASP A 108 25.99 5.20 -3.47
N ASN A 109 26.27 6.48 -3.18
CA ASN A 109 27.53 7.14 -3.50
C ASN A 109 28.74 6.45 -2.85
N ALA A 110 28.56 5.84 -1.68
CA ALA A 110 29.61 5.09 -0.99
C ALA A 110 29.74 3.63 -1.47
N ARG A 111 28.91 3.21 -2.44
CA ARG A 111 28.78 1.81 -2.89
C ARG A 111 28.79 1.68 -4.42
N PRO A 112 29.75 2.29 -5.15
CA PRO A 112 29.72 2.38 -6.60
C PRO A 112 29.69 1.01 -7.30
N GLU A 113 30.34 -0.01 -6.75
CA GLU A 113 30.32 -1.36 -7.32
C GLU A 113 28.93 -2.02 -7.23
N ALA A 114 28.20 -1.82 -6.12
CA ALA A 114 26.85 -2.33 -5.97
C ALA A 114 25.88 -1.64 -6.93
N VAL A 115 26.00 -0.31 -7.07
CA VAL A 115 25.23 0.50 -8.01
C VAL A 115 25.52 0.06 -9.45
N ALA A 116 26.79 -0.08 -9.84
CA ALA A 116 27.18 -0.52 -11.18
C ALA A 116 26.63 -1.92 -11.53
N ARG A 117 26.61 -2.85 -10.58
CA ARG A 117 26.03 -4.20 -10.78
C ARG A 117 24.51 -4.16 -11.01
N ARG A 118 23.79 -3.24 -10.38
CA ARG A 118 22.35 -3.04 -10.63
C ARG A 118 22.12 -2.39 -11.99
N ALA A 119 22.85 -1.32 -12.29
CA ALA A 119 22.79 -0.62 -13.57
C ALA A 119 23.09 -1.54 -14.77
N ALA A 120 24.07 -2.45 -14.63
CA ALA A 120 24.40 -3.45 -15.66
C ALA A 120 23.25 -4.42 -15.98
N LYS A 121 22.26 -4.54 -15.10
CA LYS A 121 21.04 -5.35 -15.30
C LYS A 121 19.82 -4.50 -15.69
N GLY A 122 20.00 -3.19 -15.92
CA GLY A 122 18.90 -2.25 -16.12
C GLY A 122 18.03 -2.06 -14.87
N GLN A 123 18.55 -2.37 -13.68
CA GLN A 123 17.82 -2.26 -12.42
C GLN A 123 18.30 -1.06 -11.59
N ARG A 124 17.39 -0.50 -10.80
CA ARG A 124 17.61 0.56 -9.81
C ARG A 124 18.04 -0.03 -8.48
N THR A 125 18.61 0.80 -7.60
CA THR A 125 18.90 0.41 -6.21
C THR A 125 17.66 0.58 -5.33
N ALA A 126 17.66 -0.04 -4.15
CA ALA A 126 16.61 0.17 -3.15
C ALA A 126 16.41 1.66 -2.80
N ARG A 127 17.51 2.43 -2.72
CA ARG A 127 17.46 3.87 -2.43
C ARG A 127 16.93 4.68 -3.60
N ALA A 128 17.30 4.34 -4.84
CA ALA A 128 16.79 5.01 -6.02
C ALA A 128 15.26 4.79 -6.18
N ASN A 129 14.77 3.58 -5.91
CA ASN A 129 13.34 3.30 -5.92
C ASN A 129 12.57 4.08 -4.84
N ILE A 130 13.11 4.16 -3.61
CA ILE A 130 12.50 4.99 -2.56
C ILE A 130 12.53 6.47 -2.94
N ALA A 131 13.65 6.97 -3.46
CA ALA A 131 13.79 8.37 -3.85
C ALA A 131 12.84 8.76 -4.98
N ASP A 132 12.61 7.88 -5.96
CA ASP A 132 11.61 8.12 -7.02
C ASP A 132 10.18 8.08 -6.45
N LEU A 133 9.91 7.18 -5.50
CA LEU A 133 8.58 7.00 -4.93
C LEU A 133 8.12 8.18 -4.06
N VAL A 134 8.98 8.67 -3.18
CA VAL A 134 8.60 9.61 -2.12
C VAL A 134 8.76 11.07 -2.54
N ASP A 135 8.03 11.97 -1.91
CA ASP A 135 8.20 13.40 -2.14
C ASP A 135 9.58 13.87 -1.62
N ASP A 136 10.19 14.82 -2.32
CA ASP A 136 11.53 15.32 -2.03
C ASP A 136 11.69 15.76 -0.56
N GLY A 137 12.71 15.21 0.11
CA GLY A 137 13.05 15.55 1.49
C GLY A 137 12.12 14.96 2.56
N SER A 138 11.10 14.18 2.20
CA SER A 138 10.13 13.62 3.16
C SER A 138 10.62 12.35 3.87
N PHE A 139 11.60 11.63 3.32
CA PHE A 139 11.99 10.31 3.81
C PHE A 139 12.78 10.36 5.13
N MET A 140 12.19 9.80 6.18
CA MET A 140 12.80 9.60 7.49
C MET A 140 13.12 8.11 7.71
N GLU A 141 14.37 7.74 7.43
CA GLU A 141 14.85 6.36 7.50
C GLU A 141 15.01 5.84 8.94
N TYR A 142 14.52 4.62 9.19
CA TYR A 142 14.62 3.92 10.46
C TYR A 142 15.71 2.84 10.41
N GLY A 143 16.55 2.78 11.45
CA GLY A 143 17.54 1.72 11.61
C GLY A 143 18.58 1.65 10.48
N SER A 144 18.94 2.79 9.86
CA SER A 144 19.92 2.87 8.77
C SER A 144 21.30 2.30 9.16
N PHE A 145 21.66 2.38 10.44
CA PHE A 145 22.93 1.88 10.97
C PHE A 145 22.95 0.39 11.33
N ALA A 146 21.86 -0.35 11.08
CA ALA A 146 21.83 -1.79 11.25
C ALA A 146 22.86 -2.48 10.35
N ILE A 147 23.40 -3.59 10.84
CA ILE A 147 24.35 -4.47 10.17
C ILE A 147 23.97 -5.92 10.46
N ALA A 148 24.32 -6.85 9.59
CA ALA A 148 23.94 -8.25 9.75
C ALA A 148 24.42 -8.83 11.08
N ALA A 149 23.64 -9.77 11.63
CA ALA A 149 23.89 -10.46 12.89
C ALA A 149 24.98 -11.55 12.73
N GLN A 150 26.19 -11.14 12.33
CA GLN A 150 27.30 -12.03 11.96
C GLN A 150 28.65 -11.61 12.59
N ARG A 151 28.63 -10.87 13.71
CA ARG A 151 29.82 -10.39 14.43
C ARG A 151 30.72 -11.51 14.93
N GLN A 152 30.18 -12.71 15.15
CA GLN A 152 30.97 -13.88 15.54
C GLN A 152 31.89 -14.40 14.43
N ARG A 153 31.62 -14.05 13.16
CA ARG A 153 32.37 -14.59 12.00
C ARG A 153 32.90 -13.54 11.02
N ARG A 154 32.58 -12.26 11.22
CA ARG A 154 33.01 -11.13 10.38
C ARG A 154 33.46 -9.96 11.26
N THR A 155 34.41 -9.17 10.75
CA THR A 155 34.86 -7.97 11.47
C THR A 155 33.79 -6.88 11.43
N LEU A 156 33.83 -5.95 12.39
CA LEU A 156 32.86 -4.87 12.45
C LEU A 156 32.92 -3.94 11.22
N ASP A 157 34.12 -3.61 10.74
CA ASP A 157 34.29 -2.75 9.55
C ASP A 157 33.70 -3.41 8.29
N ASP A 158 33.95 -4.70 8.10
CA ASP A 158 33.39 -5.48 6.99
C ASP A 158 31.85 -5.52 7.05
N LEU A 159 31.26 -5.71 8.23
CA LEU A 159 29.80 -5.65 8.40
C LEU A 159 29.23 -4.27 8.10
N ILE A 160 29.88 -3.19 8.55
CA ILE A 160 29.45 -1.81 8.28
C ILE A 160 29.44 -1.54 6.76
N ARG A 161 30.48 -1.96 6.03
CA ARG A 161 30.61 -1.70 4.59
C ARG A 161 29.71 -2.59 3.73
N ASN A 162 29.58 -3.86 4.09
CA ASN A 162 28.98 -4.87 3.22
C ASN A 162 27.58 -5.32 3.65
N THR A 163 27.08 -4.86 4.80
CA THR A 163 25.70 -5.13 5.25
C THR A 163 24.94 -3.87 5.68
N PRO A 164 25.04 -2.75 4.94
CA PRO A 164 24.39 -1.49 5.33
C PRO A 164 22.87 -1.67 5.46
N GLY A 165 22.30 -1.14 6.53
CA GLY A 165 20.87 -1.24 6.84
C GLY A 165 20.38 -2.68 7.07
N ASP A 166 21.28 -3.65 7.18
CA ASP A 166 21.01 -5.09 7.12
C ASP A 166 20.23 -5.55 5.87
N GLY A 167 20.42 -4.84 4.75
CA GLY A 167 19.77 -5.15 3.46
C GLY A 167 18.29 -4.78 3.38
N LEU A 168 17.82 -3.89 4.25
CA LEU A 168 16.47 -3.31 4.20
C LEU A 168 16.54 -1.81 4.47
N VAL A 169 16.13 -1.00 3.50
CA VAL A 169 15.94 0.45 3.66
C VAL A 169 14.46 0.69 3.95
N GLY A 170 14.13 1.37 5.03
CA GLY A 170 12.72 1.63 5.35
C GLY A 170 12.51 2.71 6.39
N GLY A 171 11.33 3.30 6.40
CA GLY A 171 11.02 4.47 7.20
C GLY A 171 9.67 5.09 6.84
N LEU A 172 9.46 6.33 7.31
CA LEU A 172 8.26 7.11 7.00
C LEU A 172 8.55 8.12 5.90
N ALA A 173 7.57 8.43 5.07
CA ALA A 173 7.68 9.41 4.00
C ALA A 173 6.32 10.01 3.65
N THR A 174 6.29 10.91 2.68
CA THR A 174 5.07 11.30 1.98
C THR A 174 5.14 10.88 0.51
N VAL A 175 3.98 10.56 -0.07
CA VAL A 175 3.81 10.24 -1.49
C VAL A 175 2.61 11.02 -2.02
N ASN A 176 2.75 11.58 -3.23
CA ASN A 176 1.74 12.39 -3.90
C ASN A 176 1.41 13.70 -3.15
N GLY A 177 2.39 14.31 -2.46
CA GLY A 177 2.20 15.55 -1.69
C GLY A 177 1.82 16.78 -2.53
N THR A 178 1.96 16.70 -3.85
CA THR A 178 1.46 17.73 -4.79
C THR A 178 -0.04 17.59 -5.10
N LEU A 179 -0.62 16.41 -4.85
CA LEU A 179 -2.03 16.10 -5.15
C LEU A 179 -2.90 16.08 -3.90
N PHE A 180 -2.34 15.69 -2.76
CA PHE A 180 -3.06 15.51 -1.50
C PHE A 180 -2.38 16.28 -0.36
N ASN A 181 -3.14 16.52 0.71
CA ASN A 181 -2.57 17.16 1.90
C ASN A 181 -1.57 16.24 2.61
N GLU A 182 -0.76 16.82 3.49
CA GLU A 182 0.29 16.10 4.22
C GLU A 182 -0.25 14.87 4.95
N ASP A 183 -1.39 14.98 5.64
CA ASP A 183 -1.97 13.87 6.40
C ASP A 183 -2.32 12.66 5.53
N ALA A 184 -2.91 12.88 4.35
CA ALA A 184 -3.28 11.85 3.38
C ALA A 184 -2.08 11.34 2.56
N SER A 185 -0.99 12.10 2.50
CA SER A 185 0.23 11.73 1.78
C SER A 185 1.18 10.86 2.57
N ARG A 186 1.06 10.77 3.90
CA ARG A 186 1.97 9.96 4.73
C ARG A 186 1.88 8.47 4.41
N VAL A 187 3.05 7.83 4.33
CA VAL A 187 3.20 6.38 4.13
C VAL A 187 4.33 5.82 4.99
N ALA A 188 4.30 4.50 5.21
CA ALA A 188 5.48 3.73 5.55
C ALA A 188 6.03 3.05 4.29
N VAL A 189 7.33 3.07 4.10
CA VAL A 189 8.00 2.43 2.94
C VAL A 189 9.09 1.49 3.42
N ALA A 190 9.20 0.33 2.79
CA ALA A 190 10.26 -0.64 3.00
C ALA A 190 10.76 -1.19 1.66
N SER A 191 12.06 -1.27 1.48
CA SER A 191 12.70 -1.79 0.27
C SER A 191 13.87 -2.68 0.65
N TYR A 192 13.79 -3.96 0.27
CA TYR A 192 14.93 -4.86 0.39
C TYR A 192 16.01 -4.47 -0.63
N ASP A 193 17.26 -4.47 -0.19
CA ASP A 193 18.42 -4.22 -1.05
C ASP A 193 19.02 -5.54 -1.49
N TYR A 194 18.71 -5.96 -2.73
CA TYR A 194 19.22 -7.22 -3.28
C TYR A 194 20.75 -7.29 -3.34
N THR A 195 21.44 -6.14 -3.35
CA THR A 195 22.90 -6.11 -3.37
C THR A 195 23.52 -6.46 -2.01
N VAL A 196 22.73 -6.48 -0.93
CA VAL A 196 23.13 -6.90 0.41
C VAL A 196 22.56 -8.28 0.69
N LEU A 197 23.43 -9.30 0.60
CA LEU A 197 23.09 -10.69 0.91
C LEU A 197 21.82 -11.17 0.17
N ALA A 198 21.67 -10.81 -1.11
CA ALA A 198 20.54 -11.18 -1.98
C ALA A 198 19.16 -10.74 -1.45
N GLY A 199 19.10 -9.61 -0.72
CA GLY A 199 17.83 -9.09 -0.18
C GLY A 199 17.17 -10.04 0.83
N THR A 200 17.96 -10.95 1.42
CA THR A 200 17.46 -11.96 2.35
C THR A 200 17.07 -11.36 3.69
N GLN A 201 16.11 -12.01 4.34
CA GLN A 201 15.54 -11.62 5.62
C GLN A 201 16.41 -12.15 6.77
N GLY A 202 17.16 -11.26 7.41
CA GLY A 202 18.05 -11.54 8.53
C GLY A 202 17.48 -11.07 9.87
N PHE A 203 18.18 -11.37 10.96
CA PHE A 203 17.69 -11.11 12.31
C PHE A 203 17.43 -9.61 12.57
N LEU A 204 18.33 -8.71 12.14
CA LEU A 204 18.13 -7.27 12.39
C LEU A 204 17.13 -6.66 11.42
N ASN A 205 17.10 -7.05 10.15
CA ASN A 205 16.11 -6.53 9.22
C ASN A 205 14.68 -7.02 9.52
N HIS A 206 14.51 -8.19 10.16
CA HIS A 206 13.23 -8.58 10.79
C HIS A 206 12.82 -7.58 11.87
N ARG A 207 13.68 -7.30 12.85
CA ARG A 207 13.37 -6.32 13.90
C ARG A 207 13.08 -4.92 13.36
N LYS A 208 13.76 -4.52 12.28
CA LYS A 208 13.50 -3.25 11.59
C LYS A 208 12.10 -3.21 10.98
N LYS A 209 11.71 -4.23 10.22
CA LYS A 209 10.38 -4.26 9.59
C LYS A 209 9.26 -4.45 10.61
N ASP A 210 9.45 -5.26 11.65
CA ASP A 210 8.48 -5.43 12.74
C ASP A 210 8.19 -4.08 13.40
N ARG A 211 9.23 -3.29 13.70
CA ARG A 211 9.07 -1.93 14.23
C ARG A 211 8.34 -1.01 13.24
N LEU A 212 8.63 -1.11 11.95
CA LEU A 212 7.99 -0.28 10.94
C LEU A 212 6.50 -0.64 10.78
N PHE A 213 6.14 -1.92 10.85
CA PHE A 213 4.75 -2.38 10.80
C PHE A 213 3.96 -1.92 12.04
N ASP A 214 4.55 -2.01 13.23
CA ASP A 214 3.95 -1.46 14.47
C ASP A 214 3.74 0.06 14.38
N VAL A 215 4.67 0.81 13.77
CA VAL A 215 4.46 2.25 13.52
C VAL A 215 3.33 2.48 12.52
N ALA A 216 3.33 1.74 11.41
CA ALA A 216 2.31 1.85 10.37
C ALA A 216 0.91 1.55 10.92
N GLU A 217 0.77 0.55 11.79
CA GLU A 217 -0.50 0.24 12.46
C GLU A 217 -0.96 1.38 13.36
N ARG A 218 -0.09 1.84 14.28
CA ARG A 218 -0.42 2.90 15.26
C ARG A 218 -0.81 4.21 14.59
N LEU A 219 -0.11 4.56 13.51
CA LEU A 219 -0.33 5.80 12.76
C LEU A 219 -1.32 5.61 11.60
N ARG A 220 -1.78 4.37 11.35
CA ARG A 220 -2.66 3.99 10.24
C ARG A 220 -2.14 4.45 8.88
N LEU A 221 -0.86 4.20 8.63
CA LEU A 221 -0.18 4.57 7.40
C LEU A 221 -0.27 3.45 6.36
N PRO A 222 -0.62 3.75 5.09
CA PRO A 222 -0.38 2.84 3.98
C PRO A 222 1.06 2.33 3.98
N VAL A 223 1.27 1.07 3.57
CA VAL A 223 2.60 0.46 3.50
C VAL A 223 2.95 0.10 2.07
N ILE A 224 4.10 0.58 1.59
CA ILE A 224 4.65 0.26 0.28
C ILE A 224 5.91 -0.59 0.47
N LEU A 225 5.88 -1.82 -0.05
CA LEU A 225 6.93 -2.81 0.14
C LEU A 225 7.56 -3.19 -1.21
N PHE A 226 8.83 -2.87 -1.41
CA PHE A 226 9.64 -3.48 -2.47
C PHE A 226 10.22 -4.80 -1.96
N ALA A 227 9.67 -5.91 -2.45
CA ALA A 227 9.83 -7.24 -1.88
C ALA A 227 10.98 -8.06 -2.50
N GLU A 228 11.81 -7.51 -3.39
CA GLU A 228 12.91 -8.25 -4.05
C GLU A 228 13.83 -8.92 -3.01
N GLY A 229 14.00 -10.24 -3.06
CA GLY A 229 14.87 -10.98 -2.15
C GLY A 229 14.62 -12.49 -2.08
N GLY A 230 15.61 -13.19 -1.53
CA GLY A 230 15.67 -14.66 -1.50
C GLY A 230 15.05 -15.36 -0.28
N GLY A 231 14.32 -14.65 0.59
CA GLY A 231 13.72 -15.24 1.80
C GLY A 231 14.66 -15.27 3.01
N GLY A 232 14.43 -16.22 3.92
CA GLY A 232 15.14 -16.30 5.21
C GLY A 232 16.66 -16.47 5.06
N ARG A 233 17.43 -15.74 5.86
CA ARG A 233 18.89 -15.74 5.79
C ARG A 233 19.50 -16.81 6.71
N PRO A 234 20.23 -17.81 6.19
CA PRO A 234 20.79 -18.89 7.01
C PRO A 234 22.07 -18.51 7.77
N GLY A 235 22.76 -17.43 7.39
CA GLY A 235 24.11 -17.11 7.85
C GLY A 235 24.21 -16.21 9.09
N ASP A 236 23.12 -15.89 9.76
CA ASP A 236 23.11 -14.97 10.92
C ASP A 236 23.45 -15.72 12.22
N THR A 237 24.74 -15.74 12.56
CA THR A 237 25.30 -16.53 13.68
C THR A 237 25.13 -15.90 15.06
N ASP A 238 24.87 -14.59 15.13
CA ASP A 238 24.74 -13.91 16.43
C ASP A 238 23.34 -14.09 17.05
N SER A 239 22.36 -14.55 16.28
CA SER A 239 20.98 -14.73 16.77
C SER A 239 20.87 -15.97 17.64
N PRO A 240 20.35 -15.86 18.88
CA PRO A 240 19.93 -17.04 19.62
C PRO A 240 18.69 -17.65 18.95
N GLY A 241 18.55 -18.97 18.98
CA GLY A 241 17.35 -19.63 18.47
C GLY A 241 17.62 -21.01 17.91
N VAL A 242 16.53 -21.71 17.58
CA VAL A 242 16.58 -23.03 16.94
C VAL A 242 16.12 -22.93 15.48
N ALA A 243 14.88 -22.49 15.25
CA ALA A 243 14.26 -22.50 13.92
C ALA A 243 13.81 -21.11 13.42
N GLY A 244 13.71 -20.11 14.29
CA GLY A 244 13.23 -18.76 13.91
C GLY A 244 11.76 -18.68 13.51
N LEU A 245 10.96 -19.71 13.82
CA LEU A 245 9.52 -19.79 13.50
C LEU A 245 8.64 -18.93 14.41
N ASP A 246 9.22 -18.32 15.43
CA ASP A 246 8.61 -17.35 16.34
C ASP A 246 8.67 -15.91 15.82
N CYS A 247 9.20 -15.68 14.61
CA CYS A 247 9.24 -14.34 14.03
C CYS A 247 7.83 -13.81 13.72
N LEU A 248 7.54 -12.57 14.13
CA LEU A 248 6.20 -11.97 14.05
C LEU A 248 5.95 -11.20 12.76
N ALA A 249 6.98 -10.94 11.96
CA ALA A 249 6.91 -10.11 10.76
C ALA A 249 5.73 -10.45 9.83
N PHE A 250 5.51 -11.74 9.57
CA PHE A 250 4.46 -12.19 8.65
C PHE A 250 3.06 -11.98 9.25
N ALA A 251 2.90 -12.22 10.56
CA ALA A 251 1.65 -11.98 11.27
C ALA A 251 1.34 -10.48 11.35
N TYR A 252 2.29 -9.67 11.80
CA TYR A 252 2.14 -8.22 11.90
C TYR A 252 1.85 -7.56 10.55
N PHE A 253 2.48 -8.02 9.47
CA PHE A 253 2.18 -7.49 8.14
C PHE A 253 0.78 -7.88 7.67
N ALA A 254 0.37 -9.15 7.84
CA ALA A 254 -0.96 -9.60 7.47
C ALA A 254 -2.07 -8.91 8.29
N GLU A 255 -1.81 -8.58 9.56
CA GLU A 255 -2.73 -7.84 10.42
C GLU A 255 -3.02 -6.41 9.92
N LEU A 256 -2.17 -5.84 9.05
CA LEU A 256 -2.43 -4.54 8.42
C LEU A 256 -3.50 -4.61 7.32
N SER A 257 -3.75 -5.79 6.74
CA SER A 257 -4.74 -5.97 5.66
C SER A 257 -6.13 -5.50 6.10
N GLY A 258 -6.77 -4.68 5.27
CA GLY A 258 -8.07 -4.05 5.54
C GLY A 258 -8.03 -2.91 6.57
N LEU A 259 -6.89 -2.66 7.23
CA LEU A 259 -6.68 -1.48 8.08
C LEU A 259 -6.06 -0.33 7.27
N VAL A 260 -5.01 -0.62 6.51
CA VAL A 260 -4.28 0.34 5.68
C VAL A 260 -3.97 -0.27 4.31
N PRO A 261 -3.95 0.52 3.21
CA PRO A 261 -3.56 0.00 1.90
C PRO A 261 -2.17 -0.62 1.92
N LEU A 262 -2.04 -1.83 1.39
CA LEU A 262 -0.78 -2.56 1.26
C LEU A 262 -0.38 -2.69 -0.21
N VAL A 263 0.71 -2.03 -0.60
CA VAL A 263 1.23 -2.04 -1.98
C VAL A 263 2.51 -2.85 -2.04
N GLY A 264 2.46 -3.98 -2.75
CA GLY A 264 3.60 -4.84 -3.01
C GLY A 264 4.22 -4.53 -4.36
N ILE A 265 5.53 -4.32 -4.40
CA ILE A 265 6.30 -4.10 -5.62
C ILE A 265 7.42 -5.14 -5.70
N THR A 266 7.62 -5.77 -6.85
CA THR A 266 8.76 -6.64 -7.08
C THR A 266 9.41 -6.41 -8.44
N SER A 267 10.74 -6.47 -8.44
CA SER A 267 11.55 -6.57 -9.65
C SER A 267 12.61 -7.63 -9.42
N GLY A 268 12.85 -8.52 -10.39
CA GLY A 268 13.74 -9.65 -10.21
C GLY A 268 13.15 -10.74 -9.31
N TYR A 269 13.97 -11.30 -8.40
CA TYR A 269 13.62 -12.52 -7.69
C TYR A 269 12.96 -12.24 -6.34
N CYS A 270 11.77 -12.79 -6.11
CA CYS A 270 11.02 -12.68 -4.86
C CYS A 270 10.62 -14.08 -4.36
N PHE A 271 11.34 -14.60 -3.37
CA PHE A 271 11.16 -15.97 -2.89
C PHE A 271 10.88 -16.09 -1.39
N ALA A 272 10.18 -17.17 -1.04
CA ALA A 272 9.93 -17.59 0.35
C ALA A 272 9.34 -16.47 1.21
N GLY A 273 9.99 -16.08 2.31
CA GLY A 273 9.48 -15.04 3.21
C GLY A 273 9.25 -13.68 2.53
N ASN A 274 9.99 -13.37 1.45
CA ASN A 274 9.75 -12.15 0.68
C ASN A 274 8.43 -12.24 -0.10
N ALA A 275 8.21 -13.38 -0.78
CA ALA A 275 6.98 -13.66 -1.50
C ALA A 275 5.77 -13.80 -0.55
N ALA A 276 5.98 -14.30 0.67
CA ALA A 276 4.93 -14.39 1.69
C ALA A 276 4.40 -13.00 2.09
N LEU A 277 5.30 -12.01 2.29
CA LEU A 277 4.89 -10.63 2.53
C LEU A 277 4.21 -10.03 1.30
N LEU A 278 4.78 -10.26 0.11
CA LEU A 278 4.21 -9.76 -1.15
C LEU A 278 2.77 -10.27 -1.36
N GLY A 279 2.53 -11.57 -1.13
CA GLY A 279 1.23 -12.23 -1.25
C GLY A 279 0.16 -11.73 -0.27
N CYS A 280 0.55 -11.00 0.78
CA CYS A 280 -0.40 -10.38 1.72
C CYS A 280 -0.84 -8.96 1.29
N CYS A 281 -0.30 -8.42 0.20
CA CYS A 281 -0.61 -7.06 -0.25
C CYS A 281 -1.98 -6.98 -0.95
N ASP A 282 -2.59 -5.79 -0.91
CA ASP A 282 -3.84 -5.50 -1.62
C ASP A 282 -3.62 -5.44 -3.14
N VAL A 283 -2.41 -5.04 -3.56
CA VAL A 283 -1.97 -5.06 -4.96
C VAL A 283 -0.52 -5.53 -5.06
N ILE A 284 -0.23 -6.35 -6.06
CA ILE A 284 1.10 -6.78 -6.45
C ILE A 284 1.44 -6.19 -7.82
N ILE A 285 2.44 -5.32 -7.83
CA ILE A 285 3.02 -4.69 -9.01
C ILE A 285 4.35 -5.38 -9.31
N ALA A 286 4.48 -5.97 -10.48
CA ALA A 286 5.67 -6.74 -10.85
C ALA A 286 6.23 -6.30 -12.20
N THR A 287 7.54 -6.14 -12.28
CA THR A 287 8.24 -5.84 -13.54
C THR A 287 8.39 -7.09 -14.39
N GLU A 288 8.57 -6.94 -15.71
CA GLU A 288 8.66 -8.07 -16.66
C GLU A 288 9.77 -9.08 -16.34
N ASN A 289 10.83 -8.67 -15.66
CA ASN A 289 11.93 -9.55 -15.26
C ASN A 289 11.69 -10.28 -13.91
N SER A 290 10.46 -10.31 -13.41
CA SER A 290 10.16 -10.85 -12.07
C SER A 290 9.93 -12.36 -12.06
N ASN A 291 10.43 -13.02 -11.01
CA ASN A 291 10.12 -14.40 -10.66
C ASN A 291 9.66 -14.46 -9.21
N ILE A 292 8.46 -15.00 -8.98
CA ILE A 292 7.80 -14.99 -7.67
C ILE A 292 7.51 -16.43 -7.24
N GLY A 293 7.88 -16.83 -6.02
CA GLY A 293 7.57 -18.18 -5.55
C GLY A 293 7.74 -18.40 -4.05
N MET A 294 6.97 -19.33 -3.48
CA MET A 294 7.09 -19.66 -2.05
C MET A 294 8.39 -20.38 -1.69
N ALA A 295 9.14 -20.86 -2.68
CA ALA A 295 10.43 -21.49 -2.51
C ALA A 295 11.42 -20.98 -3.57
N GLY A 296 12.65 -20.66 -3.15
CA GLY A 296 13.75 -20.39 -4.07
C GLY A 296 14.50 -21.67 -4.46
N PRO A 297 15.48 -21.60 -5.38
CA PRO A 297 16.19 -22.78 -5.91
C PRO A 297 16.77 -23.70 -4.83
N ALA A 298 17.43 -23.14 -3.82
CA ALA A 298 18.06 -23.92 -2.75
C ALA A 298 17.04 -24.70 -1.90
N MET A 299 15.82 -24.17 -1.72
CA MET A 299 14.76 -24.85 -0.98
C MET A 299 14.13 -25.98 -1.82
N ILE A 300 13.97 -25.77 -3.13
CA ILE A 300 13.46 -26.77 -4.07
C ILE A 300 14.43 -27.95 -4.18
N GLU A 301 15.73 -27.65 -4.37
CA GLU A 301 16.78 -28.66 -4.38
C GLU A 301 16.86 -29.41 -3.04
N GLY A 302 16.86 -28.67 -1.92
CA GLY A 302 16.86 -29.25 -0.58
C GLY A 302 15.64 -30.13 -0.28
N GLY A 303 14.52 -29.90 -0.97
CA GLY A 303 13.31 -30.74 -0.92
C GLY A 303 13.34 -31.97 -1.83
N GLY A 304 14.43 -32.20 -2.57
CA GLY A 304 14.57 -33.35 -3.48
C GLY A 304 13.84 -33.19 -4.81
N LEU A 305 13.40 -31.99 -5.17
CA LEU A 305 12.66 -31.71 -6.42
C LEU A 305 13.58 -31.36 -7.60
N GLY A 306 14.89 -31.54 -7.43
CA GLY A 306 15.90 -31.33 -8.45
C GLY A 306 16.42 -29.89 -8.53
N LEU A 307 17.35 -29.70 -9.47
CA LEU A 307 17.99 -28.41 -9.73
C LEU A 307 17.11 -27.58 -10.65
N VAL A 308 16.73 -26.39 -10.20
CA VAL A 308 15.93 -25.42 -10.97
C VAL A 308 16.63 -24.07 -10.99
N LYS A 309 16.54 -23.35 -12.11
CA LYS A 309 17.06 -21.98 -12.15
C LYS A 309 16.06 -21.04 -11.48
N PRO A 310 16.50 -19.92 -10.87
CA PRO A 310 15.60 -18.90 -10.38
C PRO A 310 14.56 -18.44 -11.41
N THR A 311 14.98 -18.35 -12.68
CA THR A 311 14.14 -17.93 -13.82
C THR A 311 13.04 -18.92 -14.17
N ASP A 312 13.15 -20.19 -13.73
CA ASP A 312 12.18 -21.23 -14.03
C ASP A 312 11.10 -21.30 -12.92
N ILE A 313 11.21 -20.48 -11.87
CA ILE A 313 10.28 -20.44 -10.74
C ILE A 313 9.35 -19.25 -10.90
N GLY A 314 8.06 -19.51 -11.13
CA GLY A 314 7.03 -18.48 -11.11
C GLY A 314 7.34 -17.28 -11.99
N ASP A 315 7.61 -17.56 -13.26
CA ASP A 315 7.75 -16.57 -14.33
C ASP A 315 6.53 -15.62 -14.40
N ILE A 316 6.78 -14.38 -14.82
CA ILE A 316 5.77 -13.32 -14.85
C ILE A 316 4.53 -13.66 -15.68
N GLU A 317 4.66 -14.43 -16.77
CA GLU A 317 3.51 -14.84 -17.60
C GLU A 317 2.58 -15.77 -16.81
N VAL A 318 3.16 -16.69 -16.03
CA VAL A 318 2.40 -17.60 -15.19
C VAL A 318 1.73 -16.84 -14.04
N GLN A 319 2.48 -15.94 -13.39
CA GLN A 319 1.99 -15.23 -12.22
C GLN A 319 0.94 -14.16 -12.54
N THR A 320 0.92 -13.64 -13.77
CA THR A 320 -0.15 -12.75 -14.23
C THR A 320 -1.38 -13.53 -14.69
N ALA A 321 -1.19 -14.67 -15.36
CA ALA A 321 -2.28 -15.52 -15.81
C ALA A 321 -3.04 -16.19 -14.66
N ASN A 322 -2.35 -16.56 -13.57
CA ASN A 322 -2.96 -17.20 -12.40
C ASN A 322 -3.47 -16.19 -11.34
N GLY A 323 -3.44 -14.88 -11.61
CA GLY A 323 -3.97 -13.86 -10.71
C GLY A 323 -3.10 -13.48 -9.51
N VAL A 324 -1.86 -13.98 -9.39
CA VAL A 324 -0.92 -13.56 -8.35
C VAL A 324 -0.48 -12.10 -8.55
N VAL A 325 -0.17 -11.71 -9.79
CA VAL A 325 0.23 -10.33 -10.12
C VAL A 325 -0.98 -9.55 -10.60
N ASP A 326 -1.25 -8.41 -9.95
CA ASP A 326 -2.36 -7.52 -10.29
C ASP A 326 -1.99 -6.56 -11.41
N ILE A 327 -0.76 -6.03 -11.40
CA ILE A 327 -0.27 -5.05 -12.38
C ILE A 327 1.12 -5.48 -12.86
N ARG A 328 1.21 -5.85 -14.14
CA ARG A 328 2.50 -6.07 -14.81
C ARG A 328 2.96 -4.80 -15.50
N VAL A 329 4.21 -4.44 -15.28
CA VAL A 329 4.84 -3.23 -15.85
C VAL A 329 6.20 -3.56 -16.46
N ALA A 330 6.71 -2.69 -17.33
CA ALA A 330 7.99 -2.90 -18.01
C ALA A 330 9.17 -2.94 -17.03
N ASP A 331 9.26 -1.95 -16.14
CA ASP A 331 10.43 -1.70 -15.30
C ASP A 331 10.07 -1.04 -13.96
N GLU A 332 11.08 -0.77 -13.14
CA GLU A 332 10.93 -0.19 -11.81
C GLU A 332 10.38 1.26 -11.83
N GLU A 333 10.57 2.01 -12.92
CA GLU A 333 9.99 3.35 -13.09
C GLU A 333 8.48 3.27 -13.26
N ALA A 334 8.04 2.41 -14.18
CA ALA A 334 6.63 2.13 -14.38
C ALA A 334 5.99 1.52 -13.12
N ALA A 335 6.73 0.72 -12.35
CA ALA A 335 6.25 0.17 -11.08
C ALA A 335 5.99 1.26 -10.03
N VAL A 336 6.91 2.23 -9.90
CA VAL A 336 6.72 3.38 -8.99
C VAL A 336 5.56 4.25 -9.45
N ALA A 337 5.42 4.52 -10.75
CA ALA A 337 4.29 5.27 -11.29
C ALA A 337 2.94 4.59 -11.00
N ALA A 338 2.86 3.28 -11.23
CA ALA A 338 1.66 2.49 -10.91
C ALA A 338 1.36 2.47 -9.41
N ALA A 339 2.39 2.39 -8.55
CA ALA A 339 2.22 2.45 -7.09
C ALA A 339 1.67 3.81 -6.63
N LYS A 340 2.21 4.92 -7.17
CA LYS A 340 1.71 6.28 -6.90
C LYS A 340 0.25 6.44 -7.35
N GLN A 341 -0.09 5.95 -8.55
CA GLN A 341 -1.45 6.00 -9.06
C GLN A 341 -2.41 5.16 -8.21
N TYR A 342 -2.05 3.91 -7.90
CA TYR A 342 -2.84 3.01 -7.06
C TYR A 342 -3.09 3.63 -5.68
N LEU A 343 -2.03 4.13 -5.01
CA LEU A 343 -2.16 4.76 -3.71
C LEU A 343 -3.12 5.96 -3.74
N SER A 344 -3.11 6.75 -4.83
CA SER A 344 -3.95 7.94 -4.96
C SER A 344 -5.44 7.67 -4.71
N TYR A 345 -5.96 6.49 -5.07
CA TYR A 345 -7.37 6.11 -4.87
C TYR A 345 -7.75 5.99 -3.39
N PHE A 346 -6.78 5.92 -2.49
CA PHE A 346 -6.97 5.82 -1.04
C PHE A 346 -6.65 7.13 -0.32
N GLN A 347 -6.18 8.16 -1.03
CA GLN A 347 -5.76 9.45 -0.48
C GLN A 347 -6.83 10.54 -0.59
N GLY A 348 -7.94 10.25 -1.29
CA GLY A 348 -9.10 11.14 -1.42
C GLY A 348 -9.37 11.57 -2.87
N PRO A 349 -10.28 12.55 -3.07
CA PRO A 349 -10.64 13.05 -4.39
C PRO A 349 -9.55 13.95 -5.00
N LEU A 350 -9.47 14.01 -6.32
CA LEU A 350 -8.67 15.01 -7.04
C LEU A 350 -9.46 16.31 -7.22
N SER A 351 -8.79 17.46 -7.16
CA SER A 351 -9.39 18.77 -7.36
C SER A 351 -9.47 19.19 -8.83
N THR A 352 -8.61 18.62 -9.68
CA THR A 352 -8.53 18.90 -11.12
C THR A 352 -8.72 17.62 -11.91
N TRP A 353 -9.57 17.66 -12.93
CA TRP A 353 -9.89 16.52 -13.78
C TRP A 353 -10.37 17.02 -15.16
N SER A 354 -10.38 16.10 -16.12
CA SER A 354 -10.96 16.28 -17.45
C SER A 354 -11.74 15.02 -17.82
N ARG A 355 -12.74 15.15 -18.69
CA ARG A 355 -13.61 14.02 -19.09
C ARG A 355 -13.93 14.05 -20.57
N HIS A 356 -14.30 12.90 -21.12
CA HIS A 356 -14.86 12.79 -22.46
C HIS A 356 -16.29 13.38 -22.54
N PRO A 357 -16.74 13.87 -23.71
CA PRO A 357 -18.12 14.27 -23.92
C PRO A 357 -19.12 13.15 -23.60
N ASP A 358 -20.17 13.48 -22.86
CA ASP A 358 -21.12 12.51 -22.31
C ASP A 358 -21.98 11.86 -23.42
N ASP A 359 -22.26 12.61 -24.49
CA ASP A 359 -23.03 12.18 -25.65
C ASP A 359 -22.37 11.04 -26.45
N ALA A 360 -21.05 10.92 -26.36
CA ALA A 360 -20.30 9.81 -26.98
C ALA A 360 -20.77 8.43 -26.46
N MET A 361 -21.26 8.35 -25.22
CA MET A 361 -21.73 7.09 -24.62
C MET A 361 -22.93 6.48 -25.35
N ARG A 362 -23.75 7.30 -26.02
CA ARG A 362 -24.97 6.86 -26.72
C ARG A 362 -24.69 5.88 -27.88
N ALA A 363 -23.50 5.92 -28.45
CA ALA A 363 -23.11 5.11 -29.61
C ALA A 363 -22.21 3.92 -29.26
N LEU A 364 -21.86 3.72 -27.98
CA LEU A 364 -20.87 2.71 -27.59
C LEU A 364 -21.41 1.28 -27.66
N ILE A 365 -22.71 1.09 -27.43
CA ILE A 365 -23.34 -0.24 -27.53
C ILE A 365 -23.98 -0.38 -28.92
N PRO A 366 -23.60 -1.39 -29.71
CA PRO A 366 -24.24 -1.64 -30.99
C PRO A 366 -25.72 -2.03 -30.82
N GLU A 367 -26.59 -1.45 -31.65
CA GLU A 367 -28.01 -1.86 -31.70
C GLU A 367 -28.19 -3.33 -32.08
N GLN A 368 -27.28 -3.86 -32.91
CA GLN A 368 -27.26 -5.29 -33.22
C GLN A 368 -26.83 -6.09 -31.99
N ARG A 369 -27.81 -6.75 -31.38
CA ARG A 369 -27.71 -7.44 -30.09
C ARG A 369 -26.60 -8.49 -29.99
N THR A 370 -26.26 -9.14 -31.09
CA THR A 370 -25.19 -10.16 -31.15
C THR A 370 -23.81 -9.58 -31.43
N ARG A 371 -23.69 -8.29 -31.74
CA ARG A 371 -22.42 -7.65 -32.04
C ARG A 371 -21.68 -7.32 -30.74
N VAL A 372 -20.46 -7.83 -30.61
CA VAL A 372 -19.57 -7.57 -29.47
C VAL A 372 -18.99 -6.15 -29.55
N TYR A 373 -18.69 -5.56 -28.40
CA TYR A 373 -17.97 -4.29 -28.24
C TYR A 373 -16.91 -4.45 -27.15
N ASP A 374 -15.97 -3.50 -27.07
CA ASP A 374 -14.97 -3.47 -26.00
C ASP A 374 -15.48 -2.64 -24.81
N VAL A 375 -15.73 -3.30 -23.68
CA VAL A 375 -16.22 -2.66 -22.46
C VAL A 375 -15.22 -1.64 -21.89
N ARG A 376 -13.93 -1.74 -22.22
CA ARG A 376 -12.93 -0.74 -21.82
C ARG A 376 -13.23 0.63 -22.40
N THR A 377 -13.83 0.69 -23.59
CA THR A 377 -14.24 1.98 -24.19
C THR A 377 -15.37 2.64 -23.42
N VAL A 378 -16.25 1.86 -22.79
CA VAL A 378 -17.31 2.37 -21.90
C VAL A 378 -16.72 2.87 -20.59
N ILE A 379 -15.77 2.13 -20.02
CA ILE A 379 -15.06 2.53 -18.80
C ILE A 379 -14.27 3.83 -19.04
N ASP A 380 -13.51 3.91 -20.13
CA ASP A 380 -12.75 5.10 -20.52
C ASP A 380 -13.66 6.30 -20.77
N ALA A 381 -14.78 6.11 -21.48
CA ALA A 381 -15.77 7.16 -21.66
C ALA A 381 -16.36 7.63 -20.33
N LEU A 382 -16.59 6.74 -19.35
CA LEU A 382 -17.12 7.13 -18.04
C LEU A 382 -16.08 7.81 -17.14
N ALA A 383 -14.83 7.36 -17.17
CA ALA A 383 -13.78 7.83 -16.30
C ALA A 383 -13.34 9.28 -16.61
N ASP A 384 -12.77 9.93 -15.61
CA ASP A 384 -11.88 11.07 -15.84
C ASP A 384 -10.67 10.57 -16.63
N ILE A 385 -10.24 11.36 -17.62
CA ILE A 385 -9.22 10.96 -18.59
C ILE A 385 -7.92 10.59 -17.88
N GLY A 386 -7.39 9.40 -18.19
CA GLY A 386 -6.12 8.90 -17.64
C GLY A 386 -6.22 8.39 -16.19
N THR A 387 -7.42 8.27 -15.62
CA THR A 387 -7.60 7.80 -14.24
C THR A 387 -8.00 6.33 -14.12
N ALA A 388 -8.33 5.64 -15.21
CA ALA A 388 -8.66 4.22 -15.14
C ALA A 388 -7.39 3.37 -14.93
N LEU A 389 -7.38 2.56 -13.86
CA LEU A 389 -6.35 1.56 -13.57
C LEU A 389 -7.00 0.18 -13.47
N GLU A 390 -6.85 -0.63 -14.52
CA GLU A 390 -7.32 -2.02 -14.55
C GLU A 390 -6.40 -2.92 -13.71
N LEU A 391 -7.01 -3.76 -12.86
CA LEU A 391 -6.32 -4.73 -12.01
C LEU A 391 -6.57 -6.16 -12.52
N ARG A 392 -5.53 -7.00 -12.48
CA ARG A 392 -5.54 -8.39 -12.96
C ARG A 392 -6.12 -8.54 -14.38
N PRO A 393 -5.65 -7.79 -15.39
CA PRO A 393 -6.26 -7.79 -16.74
C PRO A 393 -6.21 -9.16 -17.45
N THR A 394 -5.33 -10.06 -17.01
CA THR A 394 -5.07 -11.39 -17.61
C THR A 394 -5.66 -12.57 -16.82
N PHE A 395 -6.22 -12.32 -15.63
CA PHE A 395 -6.88 -13.34 -14.80
C PHE A 395 -8.38 -13.03 -14.71
N GLY A 396 -9.24 -14.06 -14.70
CA GLY A 396 -10.69 -13.88 -14.61
C GLY A 396 -11.23 -12.88 -15.64
N ILE A 397 -10.79 -13.01 -16.90
CA ILE A 397 -10.96 -11.97 -17.94
C ILE A 397 -12.42 -11.72 -18.36
N GLY A 398 -13.36 -12.54 -17.88
CA GLY A 398 -14.80 -12.36 -18.05
C GLY A 398 -15.35 -11.17 -17.26
N ILE A 399 -14.68 -10.75 -16.18
CA ILE A 399 -14.98 -9.51 -15.45
C ILE A 399 -13.73 -8.65 -15.34
N LEU A 400 -13.83 -7.40 -15.79
CA LEU A 400 -12.83 -6.36 -15.54
C LEU A 400 -13.04 -5.80 -14.13
N THR A 401 -11.94 -5.48 -13.47
CA THR A 401 -11.90 -4.79 -12.17
C THR A 401 -11.03 -3.55 -12.31
N VAL A 402 -11.59 -2.36 -12.11
CA VAL A 402 -10.91 -1.09 -12.42
C VAL A 402 -11.11 -0.10 -11.28
N LEU A 403 -10.03 0.53 -10.83
CA LEU A 403 -10.12 1.75 -10.02
C LEU A 403 -10.08 2.95 -10.95
N MET A 404 -11.03 3.87 -10.84
CA MET A 404 -11.10 5.07 -11.67
C MET A 404 -11.62 6.26 -10.88
N ARG A 405 -11.75 7.42 -11.55
CA ARG A 405 -12.41 8.60 -10.99
C ARG A 405 -13.53 9.11 -11.88
N ILE A 406 -14.53 9.73 -11.27
CA ILE A 406 -15.52 10.59 -11.93
C ILE A 406 -15.57 11.90 -11.16
N GLU A 407 -15.27 13.01 -11.84
CA GLU A 407 -15.14 14.34 -11.25
C GLU A 407 -14.23 14.36 -10.00
N GLY A 408 -13.08 13.69 -10.13
CA GLY A 408 -12.06 13.52 -9.11
C GLY A 408 -12.40 12.49 -8.02
N ARG A 409 -13.65 12.02 -7.92
CA ARG A 409 -14.09 11.06 -6.89
C ARG A 409 -13.76 9.63 -7.28
N VAL A 410 -13.21 8.86 -6.35
CA VAL A 410 -12.77 7.48 -6.57
C VAL A 410 -13.97 6.54 -6.68
N ILE A 411 -13.90 5.64 -7.66
CA ILE A 411 -14.89 4.60 -7.91
C ILE A 411 -14.18 3.28 -8.24
N GLY A 412 -14.67 2.18 -7.66
CA GLY A 412 -14.34 0.83 -8.08
C GLY A 412 -15.36 0.33 -9.09
N VAL A 413 -14.90 -0.21 -10.22
CA VAL A 413 -15.76 -0.73 -11.29
C VAL A 413 -15.57 -2.22 -11.44
N ILE A 414 -16.68 -2.95 -11.48
CA ILE A 414 -16.73 -4.30 -12.06
C ILE A 414 -17.50 -4.25 -13.38
N ALA A 415 -17.00 -4.90 -14.42
CA ALA A 415 -17.65 -4.85 -15.73
C ALA A 415 -17.53 -6.19 -16.46
N ASN A 416 -18.65 -6.72 -16.97
CA ASN A 416 -18.59 -7.93 -17.80
C ASN A 416 -17.84 -7.65 -19.11
N ASN A 417 -17.06 -8.61 -19.58
CA ASN A 417 -16.36 -8.57 -20.87
C ASN A 417 -17.15 -9.37 -21.92
N PRO A 418 -17.94 -8.73 -22.81
CA PRO A 418 -18.76 -9.47 -23.77
C PRO A 418 -17.94 -10.23 -24.82
N ALA A 419 -16.65 -9.91 -24.97
CA ALA A 419 -15.72 -10.62 -25.86
C ALA A 419 -15.25 -11.96 -25.28
N HIS A 420 -15.42 -12.20 -23.98
CA HIS A 420 -15.07 -13.45 -23.32
C HIS A 420 -16.34 -14.23 -22.96
N LEU A 421 -16.54 -15.40 -23.59
CA LEU A 421 -17.70 -16.26 -23.33
C LEU A 421 -19.05 -15.52 -23.45
N GLY A 422 -19.11 -14.49 -24.31
CA GLY A 422 -20.27 -13.63 -24.44
C GLY A 422 -20.60 -12.80 -23.19
N GLY A 423 -19.66 -12.61 -22.26
CA GLY A 423 -19.88 -11.93 -20.97
C GLY A 423 -20.37 -12.85 -19.85
N ALA A 424 -20.37 -14.17 -20.06
CA ALA A 424 -20.69 -15.13 -19.02
C ALA A 424 -19.67 -15.07 -17.87
N ILE A 425 -20.12 -15.32 -16.66
CA ILE A 425 -19.29 -15.28 -15.46
C ILE A 425 -18.83 -16.71 -15.13
N ASP A 426 -17.52 -16.95 -15.18
CA ASP A 426 -16.87 -18.19 -14.78
C ASP A 426 -16.24 -18.09 -13.38
N SER A 427 -15.66 -19.19 -12.89
CA SER A 427 -15.11 -19.30 -11.53
C SER A 427 -14.02 -18.25 -11.25
N ASP A 428 -13.06 -18.08 -12.17
CA ASP A 428 -11.98 -17.11 -12.00
C ASP A 428 -12.50 -15.66 -12.01
N SER A 429 -13.46 -15.35 -12.89
CA SER A 429 -14.10 -14.02 -12.91
C SER A 429 -14.91 -13.76 -11.63
N ALA A 430 -15.57 -14.78 -11.08
CA ALA A 430 -16.32 -14.67 -9.84
C ALA A 430 -15.42 -14.41 -8.63
N ASP A 431 -14.28 -15.10 -8.53
CA ASP A 431 -13.28 -14.87 -7.48
C ASP A 431 -12.67 -13.48 -7.60
N LYS A 432 -12.21 -13.10 -8.80
CA LYS A 432 -11.67 -11.77 -9.09
C LYS A 432 -12.63 -10.65 -8.69
N ALA A 433 -13.89 -10.75 -9.12
CA ALA A 433 -14.91 -9.76 -8.79
C ALA A 433 -15.17 -9.70 -7.28
N SER A 434 -15.28 -10.85 -6.61
CA SER A 434 -15.52 -10.93 -5.17
C SER A 434 -14.39 -10.29 -4.36
N ARG A 435 -13.13 -10.57 -4.71
CA ARG A 435 -11.97 -9.95 -4.06
C ARG A 435 -11.98 -8.43 -4.23
N PHE A 436 -12.20 -7.95 -5.45
CA PHE A 436 -12.20 -6.52 -5.75
C PHE A 436 -13.34 -5.77 -5.05
N VAL A 437 -14.53 -6.36 -4.97
CA VAL A 437 -15.64 -5.84 -4.17
C VAL A 437 -15.25 -5.75 -2.69
N GLY A 438 -14.57 -6.77 -2.16
CA GLY A 438 -14.04 -6.76 -0.80
C GLY A 438 -13.01 -5.64 -0.56
N LEU A 439 -12.11 -5.42 -1.51
CA LEU A 439 -11.14 -4.32 -1.49
C LEU A 439 -11.84 -2.96 -1.42
N CYS A 440 -12.80 -2.72 -2.32
CA CYS A 440 -13.52 -1.47 -2.39
C CYS A 440 -14.27 -1.19 -1.08
N ASP A 441 -14.98 -2.19 -0.56
CA ASP A 441 -15.73 -2.05 0.69
C ASP A 441 -14.82 -1.81 1.90
N ALA A 442 -13.64 -2.46 1.98
CA ALA A 442 -12.69 -2.28 3.08
C ALA A 442 -12.17 -0.84 3.20
N TYR A 443 -12.10 -0.11 2.08
CA TYR A 443 -11.53 1.23 1.98
C TYR A 443 -12.53 2.32 1.60
N ASP A 444 -13.83 2.06 1.79
CA ASP A 444 -14.92 3.01 1.54
C ASP A 444 -15.00 3.55 0.11
N ILE A 445 -14.61 2.74 -0.87
CA ILE A 445 -14.70 3.07 -2.30
C ILE A 445 -16.06 2.62 -2.83
N PRO A 446 -16.91 3.54 -3.36
CA PRO A 446 -18.18 3.18 -4.00
C PRO A 446 -17.98 2.26 -5.20
N ILE A 447 -18.94 1.37 -5.42
CA ILE A 447 -18.89 0.36 -6.48
C ILE A 447 -19.86 0.75 -7.60
N VAL A 448 -19.38 0.71 -8.84
CA VAL A 448 -20.21 0.75 -10.05
C VAL A 448 -20.08 -0.58 -10.79
N SER A 449 -21.21 -1.22 -11.04
CA SER A 449 -21.29 -2.50 -11.74
C SER A 449 -21.84 -2.29 -13.13
N LEU A 450 -21.01 -2.47 -14.16
CA LEU A 450 -21.41 -2.39 -15.57
C LEU A 450 -21.81 -3.78 -16.06
N CYS A 451 -23.13 -4.03 -16.09
CA CYS A 451 -23.69 -5.34 -16.37
C CYS A 451 -23.96 -5.54 -17.88
N ASP A 452 -23.30 -6.53 -18.48
CA ASP A 452 -23.63 -7.09 -19.81
C ASP A 452 -23.36 -8.60 -19.81
N THR A 453 -24.18 -9.35 -19.07
CA THR A 453 -23.97 -10.79 -18.85
C THR A 453 -25.17 -11.65 -19.27
N PRO A 454 -24.94 -12.79 -19.94
CA PRO A 454 -25.93 -13.85 -20.13
C PRO A 454 -26.16 -14.68 -18.85
N GLY A 455 -25.44 -14.40 -17.78
CA GLY A 455 -25.50 -15.12 -16.52
C GLY A 455 -24.21 -15.86 -16.21
N PHE A 456 -24.29 -16.81 -15.28
CA PHE A 456 -23.17 -17.70 -14.97
C PHE A 456 -22.87 -18.66 -16.12
N MET A 457 -21.61 -19.05 -16.24
CA MET A 457 -21.21 -20.13 -17.12
C MET A 457 -21.87 -21.45 -16.70
N VAL A 458 -22.23 -22.28 -17.67
CA VAL A 458 -22.93 -23.55 -17.45
C VAL A 458 -22.28 -24.66 -18.27
N GLY A 459 -22.44 -25.89 -17.79
CA GLY A 459 -22.00 -27.09 -18.51
C GLY A 459 -21.14 -28.00 -17.63
N PRO A 460 -21.09 -29.31 -17.92
CA PRO A 460 -20.39 -30.27 -17.05
C PRO A 460 -18.90 -29.98 -16.83
N GLU A 461 -18.23 -29.34 -17.80
CA GLU A 461 -16.82 -28.93 -17.65
C GLU A 461 -16.68 -27.77 -16.67
N ALA A 462 -17.55 -26.76 -16.75
CA ALA A 462 -17.55 -25.63 -15.84
C ALA A 462 -17.83 -26.07 -14.39
N GLU A 463 -18.71 -27.07 -14.19
CA GLU A 463 -18.99 -27.64 -12.86
C GLU A 463 -17.77 -28.29 -12.19
N GLN A 464 -16.79 -28.80 -12.97
CA GLN A 464 -15.57 -29.39 -12.42
C GLN A 464 -14.66 -28.36 -11.74
N THR A 465 -14.87 -27.07 -12.00
CA THR A 465 -14.11 -25.97 -11.40
C THR A 465 -14.67 -25.54 -10.03
N ALA A 466 -15.62 -26.30 -9.46
CA ALA A 466 -16.32 -25.95 -8.22
C ALA A 466 -17.12 -24.63 -8.27
N GLN A 467 -17.60 -24.25 -9.46
CA GLN A 467 -18.26 -22.96 -9.72
C GLN A 467 -19.41 -22.62 -8.78
N VAL A 468 -20.14 -23.63 -8.25
CA VAL A 468 -21.17 -23.43 -7.22
C VAL A 468 -20.64 -22.62 -6.01
N ARG A 469 -19.40 -22.87 -5.56
CA ARG A 469 -18.78 -22.14 -4.45
C ARG A 469 -18.26 -20.77 -4.88
N HIS A 470 -17.63 -20.67 -6.06
CA HIS A 470 -17.13 -19.40 -6.61
C HIS A 470 -18.26 -18.40 -6.86
N PHE A 471 -19.37 -18.84 -7.45
CA PHE A 471 -20.57 -18.00 -7.62
C PHE A 471 -21.22 -17.66 -6.28
N GLY A 472 -21.25 -18.62 -5.33
CA GLY A 472 -21.70 -18.35 -3.96
C GLY A 472 -20.88 -17.26 -3.26
N ARG A 473 -19.57 -17.18 -3.54
CA ARG A 473 -18.68 -16.14 -3.01
C ARG A 473 -19.12 -14.74 -3.44
N MET A 474 -19.59 -14.56 -4.68
CA MET A 474 -20.10 -13.25 -5.15
C MET A 474 -21.30 -12.80 -4.32
N PHE A 475 -22.28 -13.68 -4.08
CA PHE A 475 -23.48 -13.35 -3.30
C PHE A 475 -23.15 -13.02 -1.84
N VAL A 476 -22.35 -13.86 -1.18
CA VAL A 476 -21.99 -13.65 0.23
C VAL A 476 -21.14 -12.38 0.39
N THR A 477 -20.23 -12.13 -0.54
CA THR A 477 -19.40 -10.92 -0.52
C THR A 477 -20.27 -9.68 -0.72
N ALA A 478 -21.13 -9.66 -1.74
CA ALA A 478 -22.00 -8.52 -2.01
C ALA A 478 -22.94 -8.22 -0.84
N ALA A 479 -23.55 -9.23 -0.22
CA ALA A 479 -24.43 -9.06 0.93
C ALA A 479 -23.73 -8.46 2.17
N SER A 480 -22.40 -8.52 2.23
CA SER A 480 -21.59 -7.92 3.31
C SER A 480 -21.11 -6.50 3.03
N VAL A 481 -21.35 -5.98 1.81
CA VAL A 481 -20.93 -4.64 1.40
C VAL A 481 -21.78 -3.58 2.10
N THR A 482 -21.14 -2.46 2.45
CA THR A 482 -21.84 -1.30 3.03
C THR A 482 -21.46 0.03 2.37
N VAL A 483 -20.56 0.02 1.37
CA VAL A 483 -20.38 1.15 0.45
C VAL A 483 -21.57 1.24 -0.53
N PRO A 484 -21.81 2.42 -1.12
CA PRO A 484 -22.79 2.55 -2.20
C PRO A 484 -22.45 1.63 -3.37
N TRP A 485 -23.46 0.95 -3.90
CA TRP A 485 -23.34 0.09 -5.07
C TRP A 485 -24.37 0.52 -6.11
N ILE A 486 -23.90 0.93 -7.29
CA ILE A 486 -24.74 1.33 -8.42
C ILE A 486 -24.56 0.32 -9.54
N THR A 487 -25.65 -0.23 -10.06
CA THR A 487 -25.63 -1.12 -11.23
C THR A 487 -26.13 -0.38 -12.45
N VAL A 488 -25.37 -0.43 -13.53
CA VAL A 488 -25.73 0.09 -14.84
C VAL A 488 -25.76 -1.07 -15.82
N VAL A 489 -26.95 -1.46 -16.27
CA VAL A 489 -27.11 -2.51 -17.28
C VAL A 489 -26.88 -1.89 -18.65
N LEU A 490 -25.75 -2.25 -19.27
CA LEU A 490 -25.37 -1.75 -20.59
C LEU A 490 -26.19 -2.42 -21.69
N ARG A 491 -26.40 -3.73 -21.57
CA ARG A 491 -27.20 -4.52 -22.51
C ARG A 491 -27.82 -5.73 -21.82
N LYS A 492 -27.08 -6.81 -21.57
CA LYS A 492 -27.67 -8.05 -21.02
C LYS A 492 -27.72 -8.08 -19.50
N GLY A 493 -28.90 -8.39 -18.96
CA GLY A 493 -29.15 -8.64 -17.54
C GLY A 493 -29.89 -9.96 -17.34
N TYR A 494 -29.23 -11.09 -17.58
CA TYR A 494 -29.86 -12.42 -17.48
C TYR A 494 -29.48 -13.23 -16.23
N GLY A 495 -30.50 -13.83 -15.62
CA GLY A 495 -30.40 -14.87 -14.60
C GLY A 495 -29.61 -14.49 -13.35
N LEU A 496 -29.15 -15.53 -12.63
CA LEU A 496 -28.44 -15.37 -11.36
C LEU A 496 -27.11 -14.61 -11.49
N GLY A 497 -26.46 -14.66 -12.67
CA GLY A 497 -25.22 -13.92 -12.90
C GLY A 497 -25.46 -12.40 -12.93
N ALA A 498 -26.55 -11.94 -13.58
CA ALA A 498 -26.93 -10.54 -13.53
C ALA A 498 -27.36 -10.10 -12.13
N GLN A 499 -28.07 -10.95 -11.39
CA GLN A 499 -28.38 -10.68 -9.98
C GLN A 499 -27.10 -10.56 -9.14
N ALA A 500 -26.09 -11.42 -9.36
CA ALA A 500 -24.80 -11.32 -8.68
C ALA A 500 -24.06 -10.01 -9.03
N MET A 501 -24.05 -9.59 -10.30
CA MET A 501 -23.51 -8.28 -10.72
C MET A 501 -24.27 -7.11 -10.07
N ALA A 502 -25.54 -7.28 -9.75
CA ALA A 502 -26.36 -6.28 -9.06
C ALA A 502 -26.24 -6.32 -7.53
N GLY A 503 -25.34 -7.13 -6.96
CA GLY A 503 -25.17 -7.26 -5.52
C GLY A 503 -26.10 -8.30 -4.86
N GLY A 504 -26.65 -9.22 -5.65
CA GLY A 504 -27.53 -10.32 -5.25
C GLY A 504 -28.97 -10.18 -5.74
N SER A 505 -29.39 -8.95 -6.05
CA SER A 505 -30.69 -8.62 -6.66
C SER A 505 -30.62 -7.19 -7.20
N PHE A 506 -31.42 -6.85 -8.21
CA PHE A 506 -31.54 -5.47 -8.70
C PHE A 506 -32.08 -4.49 -7.64
N HIS A 507 -32.61 -4.96 -6.51
CA HIS A 507 -32.98 -4.13 -5.35
C HIS A 507 -32.08 -4.32 -4.12
N ALA A 508 -31.02 -5.13 -4.20
CA ALA A 508 -30.09 -5.34 -3.08
C ALA A 508 -29.00 -4.26 -3.00
N ASN A 509 -28.93 -3.38 -4.00
CA ASN A 509 -27.93 -2.32 -4.12
C ASN A 509 -28.56 -0.94 -3.86
N THR A 510 -27.78 0.13 -4.08
CA THR A 510 -28.26 1.51 -3.87
C THR A 510 -29.10 2.03 -5.04
N MET A 511 -28.78 1.60 -6.27
CA MET A 511 -29.50 1.97 -7.48
C MET A 511 -29.19 0.97 -8.60
N SER A 512 -30.21 0.53 -9.31
CA SER A 512 -30.13 -0.25 -10.54
C SER A 512 -30.79 0.51 -11.69
N ILE A 513 -30.00 0.90 -12.67
CA ILE A 513 -30.44 1.60 -13.88
C ILE A 513 -30.03 0.83 -15.12
N ALA A 514 -30.71 1.08 -16.23
CA ALA A 514 -30.37 0.50 -17.53
C ALA A 514 -30.17 1.58 -18.60
N TRP A 515 -29.31 1.29 -19.56
CA TRP A 515 -29.34 1.98 -20.85
C TRP A 515 -30.52 1.47 -21.69
N PRO A 516 -30.98 2.20 -22.72
CA PRO A 516 -32.12 1.78 -23.55
C PRO A 516 -31.89 0.46 -24.28
N THR A 517 -30.61 0.08 -24.47
CA THR A 517 -30.18 -1.21 -25.01
C THR A 517 -30.34 -2.38 -24.05
N GLY A 518 -30.79 -2.13 -22.82
CA GLY A 518 -30.99 -3.15 -21.79
C GLY A 518 -32.03 -4.22 -22.17
N GLU A 519 -31.68 -5.47 -21.91
CA GLU A 519 -32.52 -6.65 -22.09
C GLU A 519 -32.34 -7.64 -20.94
N PHE A 520 -33.46 -8.20 -20.47
CA PHE A 520 -33.57 -8.89 -19.20
C PHE A 520 -34.35 -10.20 -19.34
N GLY A 521 -34.08 -11.12 -18.41
CA GLY A 521 -34.81 -12.38 -18.30
C GLY A 521 -34.20 -13.34 -17.28
N GLY A 522 -34.96 -14.33 -16.84
CA GLY A 522 -34.46 -15.36 -15.91
C GLY A 522 -33.36 -16.25 -16.51
N MET A 523 -33.29 -16.34 -17.84
CA MET A 523 -32.24 -16.97 -18.64
C MET A 523 -32.25 -16.33 -20.05
N GLY A 524 -31.32 -16.71 -20.92
CA GLY A 524 -31.32 -16.26 -22.32
C GLY A 524 -32.67 -16.53 -23.01
N LEU A 525 -33.21 -15.52 -23.71
CA LEU A 525 -34.60 -15.51 -24.15
C LEU A 525 -34.92 -16.59 -25.18
N GLU A 526 -33.99 -16.92 -26.09
CA GLU A 526 -34.15 -18.05 -27.02
C GLU A 526 -34.27 -19.38 -26.30
N GLY A 527 -33.43 -19.59 -25.27
CA GLY A 527 -33.46 -20.80 -24.45
C GLY A 527 -34.76 -20.91 -23.66
N ALA A 528 -35.23 -19.79 -23.09
CA ALA A 528 -36.50 -19.73 -22.37
C ALA A 528 -37.69 -20.08 -23.26
N VAL A 529 -37.74 -19.56 -24.50
CA VAL A 529 -38.81 -19.85 -25.45
C VAL A 529 -38.80 -21.33 -25.84
N ARG A 530 -37.64 -21.87 -26.24
CA ARG A 530 -37.53 -23.28 -26.65
C ARG A 530 -37.86 -24.27 -25.53
N LEU A 531 -37.57 -23.91 -24.28
CA LEU A 531 -37.90 -24.74 -23.14
C LEU A 531 -39.39 -24.61 -22.75
N GLY A 532 -39.89 -23.38 -22.66
CA GLY A 532 -41.25 -23.08 -22.20
C GLY A 532 -42.33 -23.51 -23.20
N TYR A 533 -42.05 -23.39 -24.50
CA TYR A 533 -42.98 -23.72 -25.59
C TYR A 533 -42.63 -25.02 -26.31
N ARG A 534 -41.82 -25.90 -25.69
CA ARG A 534 -41.33 -27.13 -26.32
C ARG A 534 -42.47 -27.97 -26.88
N LYS A 535 -43.53 -28.16 -26.08
CA LYS A 535 -44.68 -28.99 -26.46
C LYS A 535 -45.46 -28.38 -27.61
N GLU A 536 -45.70 -27.07 -27.59
CA GLU A 536 -46.38 -26.37 -28.70
C GLU A 536 -45.55 -26.43 -29.99
N LEU A 537 -44.24 -26.21 -29.92
CA LEU A 537 -43.35 -26.24 -31.09
C LEU A 537 -43.21 -27.66 -31.66
N GLU A 538 -43.05 -28.68 -30.82
CA GLU A 538 -42.96 -30.09 -31.26
C GLU A 538 -44.28 -30.62 -31.85
N ALA A 539 -45.42 -30.05 -31.45
CA ALA A 539 -46.73 -30.43 -32.00
C ALA A 539 -46.94 -29.95 -33.44
N ILE A 540 -46.18 -28.95 -33.92
CA ILE A 540 -46.28 -28.42 -35.27
C ILE A 540 -45.43 -29.30 -36.20
N THR A 541 -46.05 -29.98 -37.16
CA THR A 541 -45.35 -30.85 -38.11
C THR A 541 -44.70 -30.11 -39.28
N ASP A 542 -45.22 -28.94 -39.63
CA ASP A 542 -44.66 -28.09 -40.69
C ASP A 542 -43.48 -27.27 -40.15
N GLU A 543 -42.30 -27.47 -40.74
CA GLU A 543 -41.06 -26.84 -40.26
C GLU A 543 -41.08 -25.32 -40.40
N LYS A 544 -41.78 -24.80 -41.42
CA LYS A 544 -41.87 -23.36 -41.67
C LYS A 544 -42.80 -22.71 -40.64
N GLU A 545 -43.97 -23.31 -40.38
CA GLU A 545 -44.90 -22.84 -39.35
C GLU A 545 -44.27 -22.88 -37.96
N ARG A 546 -43.50 -23.93 -37.64
CA ARG A 546 -42.76 -24.03 -36.38
C ARG A 546 -41.74 -22.91 -36.23
N ALA A 547 -40.93 -22.66 -37.27
CA ALA A 547 -39.93 -21.61 -37.28
C ALA A 547 -40.55 -20.20 -37.17
N GLU A 548 -41.68 -19.97 -37.85
CA GLU A 548 -42.43 -18.71 -37.76
C GLU A 548 -42.98 -18.47 -36.36
N LEU A 549 -43.55 -19.49 -35.71
CA LEU A 549 -44.03 -19.39 -34.33
C LEU A 549 -42.86 -19.17 -33.36
N GLU A 550 -41.77 -19.92 -33.48
CA GLU A 550 -40.59 -19.74 -32.63
C GLU A 550 -40.05 -18.31 -32.74
N ALA A 551 -39.89 -17.79 -33.96
CA ALA A 551 -39.44 -16.41 -34.20
C ALA A 551 -40.39 -15.39 -33.57
N LYS A 552 -41.71 -15.60 -33.68
CA LYS A 552 -42.73 -14.73 -33.07
C LYS A 552 -42.66 -14.75 -31.54
N LEU A 553 -42.49 -15.93 -30.94
CA LEU A 553 -42.36 -16.09 -29.49
C LEU A 553 -41.07 -15.45 -28.96
N ILE A 554 -39.96 -15.60 -29.68
CA ILE A 554 -38.68 -14.95 -29.37
C ILE A 554 -38.83 -13.42 -29.44
N ALA A 555 -39.41 -12.88 -30.51
CA ALA A 555 -39.66 -11.44 -30.63
C ALA A 555 -40.54 -10.91 -29.48
N SER A 556 -41.60 -11.64 -29.11
CA SER A 556 -42.46 -11.31 -27.97
C SER A 556 -41.71 -11.39 -26.64
N ALA A 557 -40.79 -12.33 -26.47
CA ALA A 557 -39.93 -12.42 -25.29
C ALA A 557 -38.98 -11.21 -25.19
N TYR A 558 -38.43 -10.75 -26.32
CA TYR A 558 -37.60 -9.54 -26.39
C TYR A 558 -38.38 -8.27 -26.05
N GLU A 559 -39.59 -8.10 -26.59
CA GLU A 559 -40.44 -6.97 -26.22
C GLU A 559 -40.81 -6.96 -24.73
N ARG A 560 -40.99 -8.14 -24.11
CA ARG A 560 -41.22 -8.22 -22.65
C ARG A 560 -39.95 -8.00 -21.83
N GLY A 561 -38.80 -8.40 -22.36
CA GLY A 561 -37.51 -8.32 -21.67
C GLY A 561 -36.79 -6.98 -21.83
N ASN A 562 -37.30 -6.04 -22.63
CA ASN A 562 -36.61 -4.76 -22.83
C ASN A 562 -36.58 -3.89 -21.56
N ALA A 563 -35.61 -2.99 -21.47
CA ALA A 563 -35.37 -2.14 -20.31
C ALA A 563 -36.61 -1.32 -19.87
N LEU A 564 -37.36 -0.76 -20.83
CA LEU A 564 -38.53 0.05 -20.53
C LEU A 564 -39.64 -0.79 -19.88
N ASN A 565 -39.83 -2.03 -20.33
CA ASN A 565 -40.78 -2.94 -19.71
C ASN A 565 -40.30 -3.43 -18.33
N MET A 566 -38.99 -3.68 -18.15
CA MET A 566 -38.40 -4.00 -16.85
C MET A 566 -38.65 -2.88 -15.82
N ALA A 567 -38.43 -1.62 -16.23
CA ALA A 567 -38.65 -0.45 -15.38
C ALA A 567 -40.15 -0.18 -15.11
N SER A 568 -41.04 -0.45 -16.07
CA SER A 568 -42.50 -0.30 -15.86
C SER A 568 -43.05 -1.26 -14.81
N HIS A 569 -42.34 -2.37 -14.56
CA HIS A 569 -42.63 -3.34 -13.50
C HIS A 569 -41.86 -3.04 -12.20
N VAL A 570 -41.06 -1.97 -12.17
CA VAL A 570 -40.25 -1.55 -11.01
C VAL A 570 -39.31 -2.67 -10.56
N GLU A 571 -38.73 -3.41 -11.51
CA GLU A 571 -37.65 -4.37 -11.22
C GLU A 571 -36.25 -3.69 -11.30
N ILE A 572 -36.21 -2.47 -11.83
CA ILE A 572 -35.07 -1.54 -11.83
C ILE A 572 -35.62 -0.12 -11.58
N ASP A 573 -34.75 0.80 -11.17
CA ASP A 573 -35.14 2.16 -10.75
C ASP A 573 -35.45 3.09 -11.93
N ASP A 574 -34.71 3.00 -13.03
CA ASP A 574 -34.88 3.90 -14.18
C ASP A 574 -34.24 3.33 -15.47
N VAL A 575 -34.69 3.83 -16.62
CA VAL A 575 -33.99 3.70 -17.90
C VAL A 575 -33.52 5.09 -18.31
N ILE A 576 -32.21 5.27 -18.42
CA ILE A 576 -31.60 6.59 -18.60
C ILE A 576 -31.02 6.75 -20.01
N ASP A 577 -30.87 7.99 -20.45
CA ASP A 577 -29.95 8.30 -21.55
C ASP A 577 -28.52 7.92 -21.10
N PRO A 578 -27.74 7.16 -21.91
CA PRO A 578 -26.35 6.84 -21.58
C PRO A 578 -25.51 8.06 -21.17
N ALA A 579 -25.80 9.25 -21.72
CA ALA A 579 -25.13 10.50 -21.36
C ALA A 579 -25.33 10.91 -19.89
N GLU A 580 -26.43 10.52 -19.25
CA GLU A 580 -26.74 10.87 -17.85
C GLU A 580 -26.00 9.99 -16.82
N THR A 581 -25.30 8.94 -17.27
CA THR A 581 -24.74 7.91 -16.37
C THR A 581 -23.85 8.50 -15.27
N ARG A 582 -22.96 9.45 -15.60
CA ARG A 582 -22.07 10.08 -14.60
C ARG A 582 -22.85 10.88 -13.56
N GLU A 583 -23.83 11.67 -13.99
CA GLU A 583 -24.68 12.47 -13.10
C GLU A 583 -25.42 11.56 -12.10
N ARG A 584 -26.01 10.47 -12.58
CA ARG A 584 -26.72 9.50 -11.72
C ARG A 584 -25.80 8.87 -10.68
N ILE A 585 -24.61 8.44 -11.08
CA ILE A 585 -23.59 7.88 -10.17
C ILE A 585 -23.21 8.92 -9.10
N LEU A 586 -22.88 10.14 -9.50
CA LEU A 586 -22.47 11.21 -8.58
C LEU A 586 -23.60 11.63 -7.62
N SER A 587 -24.84 11.66 -8.09
CA SER A 587 -26.01 11.96 -7.26
C SER A 587 -26.15 10.96 -6.12
N VAL A 588 -25.97 9.66 -6.39
CA VAL A 588 -25.99 8.60 -5.36
C VAL A 588 -24.81 8.74 -4.39
N ILE A 589 -23.59 8.92 -4.91
CA ILE A 589 -22.38 9.04 -4.08
C ILE A 589 -22.48 10.26 -3.15
N SER A 590 -22.92 11.42 -3.65
CA SER A 590 -23.02 12.65 -2.86
C SER A 590 -23.96 12.50 -1.65
N ARG A 591 -25.06 11.75 -1.79
CA ARG A 591 -26.07 11.52 -0.75
C ARG A 591 -25.65 10.50 0.32
N THR A 592 -24.56 9.76 0.10
CA THR A 592 -24.12 8.65 0.96
C THR A 592 -22.77 8.89 1.63
N THR A 593 -22.06 9.98 1.27
CA THR A 593 -20.71 10.33 1.77
C THR A 593 -20.53 10.37 3.29
N SER A 594 -21.58 10.61 4.07
CA SER A 594 -21.50 10.72 5.53
C SER A 594 -21.95 9.46 6.30
N TRP A 595 -22.52 8.46 5.64
CA TRP A 595 -23.31 7.44 6.36
C TRP A 595 -22.46 6.42 7.11
N ARG A 596 -21.27 6.04 6.64
CA ARG A 596 -20.49 4.92 7.24
C ARG A 596 -18.98 5.00 6.99
N GLN A 597 -18.35 6.14 7.30
CA GLN A 597 -16.89 6.24 7.18
C GLN A 597 -16.19 5.30 8.16
N ARG A 598 -15.16 4.60 7.68
CA ARG A 598 -14.35 3.71 8.49
C ARG A 598 -13.60 4.48 9.59
N THR A 599 -13.63 3.96 10.80
CA THR A 599 -12.80 4.41 11.93
C THR A 599 -11.71 3.39 12.28
N GLY A 600 -11.59 2.31 11.50
CA GLY A 600 -10.68 1.19 11.67
C GLY A 600 -10.90 0.16 10.57
N LYS A 601 -10.72 -1.12 10.89
CA LYS A 601 -11.04 -2.22 9.98
C LYS A 601 -12.56 -2.36 9.81
N LYS A 602 -13.03 -2.23 8.57
CA LYS A 602 -14.42 -2.49 8.19
C LYS A 602 -14.64 -3.95 7.82
N ARG A 603 -13.62 -4.56 7.22
CA ARG A 603 -13.47 -5.99 7.02
C ARG A 603 -12.32 -6.50 7.88
N PRO A 604 -12.37 -7.75 8.37
CA PRO A 604 -11.27 -8.31 9.15
C PRO A 604 -9.94 -8.35 8.36
N MET A 605 -10.05 -8.53 7.04
CA MET A 605 -8.97 -8.49 6.06
C MET A 605 -9.54 -8.18 4.67
N VAL A 606 -8.67 -7.77 3.75
CA VAL A 606 -8.90 -7.94 2.31
C VAL A 606 -8.39 -9.33 1.95
N ASP A 607 -9.30 -10.21 1.53
CA ASP A 607 -8.94 -11.59 1.15
C ASP A 607 -7.92 -11.56 -0.01
N THR A 608 -6.91 -12.41 0.05
CA THR A 608 -5.82 -12.46 -0.93
C THR A 608 -6.27 -13.06 -2.27
N TRP A 609 -7.38 -13.79 -2.29
CA TRP A 609 -7.89 -14.46 -3.49
C TRP A 609 -9.17 -13.85 -4.07
#